data_AF-A0A2A5G801-F1
#
_entry.id   AF-A0A2A5G801-F1
#
_cell.length_a   1.000
_cell.length_b   1.000
_cell.length_c   1.000
_cell.angle_alpha   90.00
_cell.angle_beta   90.00
_cell.angle_gamma   90.00
#
_symmetry.space_group_name_H-M   'P 1'
#
loop_
_entity.id
_entity.type
_entity.pdbx_description
1 polymer ?
#
loop_
_entity_poly.entity_id
_entity_poly.type
_entity_poly.pdbx_seq_one_letter_code
_entity_poly.pdbx_strand_id
1 'polypeptide(L)'
;MQVYCTICCKKKRPIEKPIQAIERYLSNRIKTVYEKSRKDGVEFRILSGKYGLLKPNDKIPYYDKKLEFKHVVYLSEIVKKQLEKQKISQITFYKKDKTKHPEWEPYNQLVKQVCDELNIDLNLEII
;
A
#
# COMPACT_ATOMS: atom_id res chain seq x y z
N MET A 1 -13.51 -7.62 5.56
CA MET A 1 -13.40 -7.31 4.11
C MET A 1 -12.00 -7.69 3.61
N GLN A 2 -11.90 -8.27 2.41
CA GLN A 2 -10.62 -8.57 1.76
C GLN A 2 -10.16 -7.39 0.89
N VAL A 3 -8.85 -7.12 0.88
CA VAL A 3 -8.23 -6.15 -0.03
C VAL A 3 -6.99 -6.70 -0.73
N TYR A 4 -6.79 -6.27 -1.97
CA TYR A 4 -5.50 -6.37 -2.66
C TYR A 4 -4.69 -5.11 -2.36
N CYS A 5 -3.42 -5.30 -2.02
CA CYS A 5 -2.56 -4.22 -1.60
C CYS A 5 -1.19 -4.33 -2.25
N THR A 6 -0.59 -3.20 -2.60
CA THR A 6 0.80 -3.11 -3.03
C THR A 6 1.36 -1.76 -2.64
N ILE A 7 2.69 -1.61 -2.64
CA ILE A 7 3.31 -0.36 -2.21
C ILE A 7 3.15 0.77 -3.23
N CYS A 8 3.32 2.01 -2.77
CA CYS A 8 3.48 3.18 -3.64
C CYS A 8 4.75 3.11 -4.51
N CYS A 9 5.10 4.20 -5.21
CA CYS A 9 6.32 4.23 -6.03
C CYS A 9 7.05 5.58 -5.97
N LYS A 10 8.33 5.54 -6.34
CA LYS A 10 9.17 6.75 -6.43
C LYS A 10 8.62 7.71 -7.49
N LYS A 11 8.42 7.24 -8.71
CA LYS A 11 7.94 8.03 -9.86
C LYS A 11 6.49 8.46 -9.63
N LYS A 12 6.24 9.77 -9.59
CA LYS A 12 4.92 10.36 -9.40
C LYS A 12 4.65 11.40 -10.46
N ARG A 13 3.38 11.59 -10.82
CA ARG A 13 2.97 12.66 -11.73
C ARG A 13 3.26 14.02 -11.08
N PRO A 14 3.99 14.95 -11.73
CA PRO A 14 4.42 16.21 -11.12
C PRO A 14 3.34 17.31 -11.23
N ILE A 15 2.14 17.00 -10.73
CA ILE A 15 1.02 17.95 -10.66
C ILE A 15 0.89 18.47 -9.23
N GLU A 16 0.97 19.77 -9.00
CA GLU A 16 0.93 20.34 -7.65
C GLU A 16 -0.40 20.06 -6.93
N LYS A 17 -1.52 20.27 -7.64
CA LYS A 17 -2.85 20.03 -7.08
C LYS A 17 -3.03 18.57 -6.63
N PRO A 18 -3.85 18.32 -5.59
CA PRO A 18 -4.25 16.97 -5.23
C PRO A 18 -4.96 16.26 -6.38
N ILE A 19 -4.51 15.04 -6.71
CA ILE A 19 -5.11 14.15 -7.72
C ILE A 19 -5.25 12.74 -7.13
N GLN A 20 -6.03 11.88 -7.77
CA GLN A 20 -6.27 10.52 -7.31
C GLN A 20 -4.96 9.74 -7.12
N ALA A 21 -4.86 8.92 -6.08
CA ALA A 21 -3.69 8.12 -5.80
C ALA A 21 -3.29 7.23 -6.99
N ILE A 22 -4.28 6.63 -7.67
CA ILE A 22 -4.06 5.80 -8.86
C ILE A 22 -3.46 6.58 -10.04
N GLU A 23 -3.75 7.88 -10.15
CA GLU A 23 -3.19 8.77 -11.17
C GLU A 23 -1.85 9.38 -10.75
N ARG A 24 -1.64 9.55 -9.43
CA ARG A 24 -0.43 10.10 -8.83
C ARG A 24 0.75 9.18 -9.02
N TYR A 25 0.58 7.88 -8.76
CA TYR A 25 1.67 6.92 -8.75
C TYR A 25 1.89 6.32 -10.16
N LEU A 26 3.04 6.61 -10.76
CA LEU A 26 3.37 6.15 -12.12
C LEU A 26 4.09 4.79 -12.07
N SER A 27 3.33 3.72 -11.84
CA SER A 27 3.85 2.35 -11.75
C SER A 27 2.94 1.35 -12.46
N ASN A 28 3.51 0.56 -13.38
CA ASN A 28 2.78 -0.53 -14.04
C ASN A 28 2.28 -1.55 -13.03
N ARG A 29 3.08 -1.89 -12.02
CA ARG A 29 2.66 -2.80 -10.94
C ARG A 29 1.38 -2.34 -10.24
N ILE A 30 1.27 -1.05 -9.88
CA ILE A 30 0.06 -0.53 -9.23
C ILE A 30 -1.14 -0.71 -10.16
N LYS A 31 -0.97 -0.41 -11.46
CA LYS A 31 -2.03 -0.62 -12.46
C LYS A 31 -2.42 -2.08 -12.57
N THR A 32 -1.46 -3.00 -12.70
CA THR A 32 -1.70 -4.44 -12.81
C THR A 32 -2.45 -5.00 -11.60
N VAL A 33 -2.05 -4.64 -10.38
CA VAL A 33 -2.76 -5.09 -9.16
C VAL A 33 -4.16 -4.46 -9.08
N TYR A 34 -4.31 -3.20 -9.48
CA TYR A 34 -5.61 -2.55 -9.53
C TYR A 34 -6.55 -3.21 -10.55
N GLU A 35 -6.09 -3.46 -11.77
CA GLU A 35 -6.84 -4.17 -12.81
C GLU A 35 -7.24 -5.57 -12.35
N LYS A 36 -6.31 -6.30 -11.71
CA LYS A 36 -6.60 -7.60 -11.12
C LYS A 36 -7.68 -7.52 -10.04
N SER A 37 -7.58 -6.57 -9.11
CA SER A 37 -8.60 -6.37 -8.06
C SER A 37 -9.99 -6.11 -8.65
N ARG A 38 -10.06 -5.33 -9.74
CA ARG A 38 -11.31 -5.02 -10.44
C ARG A 38 -11.90 -6.26 -11.11
N LYS A 39 -11.05 -7.07 -11.75
CA LYS A 39 -11.46 -8.34 -12.38
C LYS A 39 -11.99 -9.33 -11.35
N ASP A 40 -11.37 -9.39 -10.19
CA ASP A 40 -11.68 -10.36 -9.13
C ASP A 40 -12.80 -9.85 -8.19
N GLY A 41 -13.30 -8.63 -8.37
CA GLY A 41 -14.31 -8.03 -7.50
C GLY A 41 -13.81 -7.70 -6.08
N VAL A 42 -12.50 -7.54 -5.91
CA VAL A 42 -11.83 -7.27 -4.62
C VAL A 42 -11.45 -5.81 -4.51
N GLU A 43 -11.54 -5.25 -3.31
CA GLU A 43 -11.12 -3.87 -3.02
C GLU A 43 -9.60 -3.68 -3.16
N PHE A 44 -9.15 -2.51 -3.61
CA PHE A 44 -7.73 -2.21 -3.80
C PHE A 44 -7.22 -1.11 -2.88
N ARG A 45 -6.01 -1.27 -2.34
CA ARG A 45 -5.30 -0.26 -1.56
C ARG A 45 -3.87 -0.09 -2.03
N ILE A 46 -3.37 1.14 -1.91
CA ILE A 46 -1.96 1.47 -2.15
C ILE A 46 -1.33 1.79 -0.79
N LEU A 47 -0.32 1.02 -0.37
CA LEU A 47 0.44 1.28 0.83
C LEU A 47 1.47 2.39 0.58
N SER A 48 1.12 3.61 1.00
CA SER A 48 1.95 4.80 0.92
C SER A 48 2.86 4.93 2.13
N GLY A 49 4.17 5.12 1.88
CA GLY A 49 5.15 5.43 2.93
C GLY A 49 4.95 6.79 3.63
N LYS A 50 3.92 7.55 3.26
CA LYS A 50 3.52 8.82 3.89
C LYS A 50 2.13 8.76 4.52
N TYR A 51 1.16 8.13 3.85
CA TYR A 51 -0.26 8.21 4.19
C TYR A 51 -0.88 6.89 4.68
N GLY A 52 -0.13 5.78 4.65
CA GLY A 52 -0.68 4.46 4.96
C GLY A 52 -1.48 3.90 3.78
N LEU A 53 -2.61 3.26 4.06
CA LEU A 53 -3.49 2.63 3.08
C LEU A 53 -4.39 3.65 2.39
N LEU A 54 -4.07 3.95 1.13
CA LEU A 54 -4.88 4.81 0.27
C LEU A 54 -5.82 4.01 -0.61
N LYS A 55 -7.04 4.51 -0.79
CA LYS A 55 -7.93 4.10 -1.88
C LYS A 55 -7.43 4.66 -3.21
N PRO A 56 -7.80 4.05 -4.36
CA PRO A 56 -7.38 4.53 -5.67
C PRO A 56 -7.82 5.97 -5.96
N ASN A 57 -9.00 6.34 -5.46
CA ASN A 57 -9.64 7.65 -5.66
C ASN A 57 -9.27 8.70 -4.59
N ASP A 58 -8.49 8.35 -3.57
CA ASP A 58 -8.04 9.33 -2.57
C ASP A 58 -7.19 10.42 -3.25
N LYS A 59 -7.56 11.68 -3.06
CA LYS A 59 -6.82 12.82 -3.63
C LYS A 59 -5.61 13.14 -2.77
N ILE A 60 -4.41 13.01 -3.33
CA ILE A 60 -3.15 13.28 -2.64
C ILE A 60 -2.31 14.34 -3.37
N PRO A 61 -1.67 15.28 -2.64
CA PRO A 61 -0.75 16.23 -3.23
C PRO A 61 0.53 15.53 -3.70
N TYR A 62 1.34 16.23 -4.51
CA TYR A 62 2.68 15.77 -4.83
C TYR A 62 3.54 15.68 -3.57
N TYR A 63 4.40 14.67 -3.50
CA TYR A 63 5.39 14.54 -2.43
C TYR A 63 6.52 13.61 -2.87
N ASP A 64 7.72 13.84 -2.36
CA ASP A 64 8.85 12.93 -2.56
C ASP A 64 9.30 12.32 -1.22
N LYS A 65 8.64 11.22 -0.84
CA LYS A 65 8.96 10.46 0.38
C LYS A 65 8.91 8.96 0.08
N LYS A 66 9.93 8.24 0.52
CA LYS A 66 9.96 6.78 0.65
C LYS A 66 9.72 6.39 2.12
N LEU A 67 9.19 5.19 2.36
CA LEU A 67 9.18 4.64 3.72
C LEU A 67 10.60 4.27 4.12
N GLU A 68 10.98 4.66 5.33
CA GLU A 68 12.25 4.29 5.97
C GLU A 68 11.92 3.59 7.28
N PHE A 69 12.80 2.69 7.75
CA PHE A 69 12.57 1.91 8.97
C PHE A 69 12.20 2.78 10.18
N LYS A 70 12.86 3.94 10.36
CA LYS A 70 12.56 4.88 11.46
C LYS A 70 11.12 5.40 11.47
N HIS A 71 10.42 5.34 10.34
CA HIS A 71 9.02 5.76 10.22
C HIS A 71 8.02 4.60 10.30
N VAL A 72 8.48 3.35 10.37
CA VAL A 72 7.60 2.17 10.39
C VAL A 72 6.68 2.21 11.61
N VAL A 73 7.23 2.43 12.81
CA VAL A 73 6.43 2.48 14.06
C VAL A 73 5.29 3.50 13.96
N TYR A 74 5.61 4.73 13.56
CA TYR A 74 4.61 5.78 13.39
C TYR A 74 3.55 5.42 12.33
N LEU A 75 3.97 4.87 11.20
CA LEU A 75 3.07 4.54 10.11
C LEU A 75 2.21 3.30 10.43
N SER A 76 2.72 2.37 11.23
CA SER A 76 1.97 1.21 11.73
C SER A 76 0.74 1.66 12.52
N GLU A 77 0.86 2.66 13.39
CA GLU A 77 -0.30 3.20 14.14
C GLU A 77 -1.38 3.79 13.24
N ILE A 78 -0.98 4.47 12.15
CA ILE A 78 -1.91 4.99 11.15
C ILE A 78 -2.61 3.84 10.43
N VAL A 79 -1.83 2.84 9.99
CA VAL A 79 -2.35 1.71 9.21
C VAL A 79 -3.27 0.84 10.05
N LYS A 80 -2.98 0.60 11.34
CA LYS A 80 -3.90 -0.11 12.25
C LYS A 80 -5.27 0.55 12.31
N LYS A 81 -5.31 1.85 12.60
CA LYS A 81 -6.55 2.64 12.63
C LYS A 81 -7.30 2.59 11.30
N GLN A 82 -6.59 2.61 10.18
CA GLN A 82 -7.19 2.52 8.85
C GLN A 82 -7.78 1.13 8.57
N LEU A 83 -7.11 0.06 9.01
CA LEU A 83 -7.58 -1.32 8.85
C LEU A 83 -8.86 -1.56 9.66
N GLU A 84 -8.87 -1.17 10.93
CA GLU A 84 -10.03 -1.26 11.82
C GLU A 84 -11.21 -0.44 11.29
N LYS A 85 -10.98 0.84 10.97
CA LYS A 85 -12.03 1.75 10.45
C LYS A 85 -12.66 1.22 9.16
N GLN A 86 -11.86 0.59 8.30
CA GLN A 86 -12.33 0.02 7.03
C GLN A 86 -12.82 -1.42 7.16
N LYS A 87 -12.77 -2.01 8.37
CA LYS A 87 -13.15 -3.41 8.63
C LYS A 87 -12.43 -4.38 7.69
N ILE A 88 -11.14 -4.12 7.43
CA ILE A 88 -10.28 -5.00 6.64
C ILE A 88 -9.87 -6.16 7.53
N SER A 89 -10.15 -7.37 7.08
CA SER A 89 -9.89 -8.62 7.81
C SER A 89 -8.96 -9.56 7.04
N GLN A 90 -8.68 -9.26 5.77
CA GLN A 90 -7.77 -10.02 4.93
C GLN A 90 -7.05 -9.10 3.94
N ILE A 91 -5.74 -9.33 3.75
CA ILE A 91 -4.89 -8.61 2.81
C ILE A 91 -4.15 -9.60 1.94
N THR A 92 -4.28 -9.47 0.62
CA THR A 92 -3.32 -10.05 -0.33
C THR A 92 -2.31 -8.97 -0.71
N PHE A 93 -1.09 -9.09 -0.22
CA PHE A 93 -0.02 -8.12 -0.42
C PHE A 93 0.90 -8.54 -1.58
N TYR A 94 0.77 -7.82 -2.69
CA TYR A 94 1.59 -8.00 -3.89
C TYR A 94 2.91 -7.27 -3.74
N LYS A 95 3.99 -8.06 -3.65
CA LYS A 95 5.35 -7.57 -3.45
C LYS A 95 6.31 -8.09 -4.50
N LYS A 96 7.44 -7.40 -4.61
CA LYS A 96 8.58 -7.95 -5.34
C LYS A 96 9.40 -8.88 -4.46
N ASP A 97 10.21 -9.71 -5.09
CA ASP A 97 11.19 -10.56 -4.41
C ASP A 97 12.12 -9.71 -3.53
N LYS A 98 12.14 -10.03 -2.23
CA LYS A 98 12.94 -9.32 -1.21
C LYS A 98 14.44 -9.37 -1.50
N THR A 99 14.93 -10.41 -2.16
CA THR A 99 16.37 -10.57 -2.47
C THR A 99 16.82 -9.59 -3.54
N LYS A 100 15.91 -9.22 -4.45
CA LYS A 100 16.15 -8.26 -5.54
C LYS A 100 15.75 -6.83 -5.16
N HIS A 101 14.87 -6.69 -4.17
CA HIS A 101 14.27 -5.41 -3.78
C HIS A 101 14.32 -5.18 -2.25
N PRO A 102 15.52 -5.09 -1.65
CA PRO A 102 15.66 -4.87 -0.21
C PRO A 102 15.05 -3.54 0.26
N GLU A 103 14.88 -2.56 -0.63
CA GLU A 103 14.24 -1.27 -0.33
C GLU A 103 12.75 -1.39 0.03
N TRP A 104 12.15 -2.57 -0.18
CA TRP A 104 10.76 -2.86 0.19
C TRP A 104 10.61 -3.37 1.61
N GLU A 105 11.71 -3.71 2.28
CA GLU A 105 11.67 -4.33 3.60
C GLU A 105 10.94 -3.51 4.67
N PRO A 106 11.04 -2.16 4.70
CA PRO A 106 10.22 -1.37 5.60
C PRO A 106 8.71 -1.59 5.41
N TYR A 107 8.26 -1.83 4.17
CA TYR A 107 6.85 -2.09 3.87
C TYR A 107 6.44 -3.52 4.24
N ASN A 108 7.32 -4.50 3.99
CA ASN A 108 7.09 -5.90 4.37
C ASN A 108 6.96 -6.02 5.89
N GLN A 109 7.88 -5.38 6.63
CA GLN A 109 7.84 -5.36 8.08
C GLN A 109 6.56 -4.68 8.58
N LEU A 110 6.20 -3.51 8.02
CA LEU A 110 5.00 -2.79 8.40
C LEU A 110 3.75 -3.66 8.22
N VAL A 111 3.52 -4.20 7.01
CA VAL A 111 2.30 -4.96 6.72
C VAL A 111 2.21 -6.22 7.56
N LYS A 112 3.34 -6.92 7.76
CA LYS A 112 3.39 -8.11 8.60
C LYS A 112 3.07 -7.76 10.06
N GLN A 113 3.74 -6.76 10.62
CA GLN A 113 3.52 -6.33 12.00
C GLN A 113 2.06 -5.96 12.26
N VAL A 114 1.45 -5.11 11.42
CA VAL A 114 0.07 -4.66 11.66
C VAL A 114 -0.95 -5.79 11.46
N CYS A 115 -0.68 -6.74 10.56
CA CYS A 115 -1.57 -7.89 10.38
C CYS A 115 -1.48 -8.87 11.54
N ASP A 116 -0.26 -9.16 12.01
CA ASP A 116 -0.01 -10.02 13.17
C ASP A 116 -0.69 -9.44 14.43
N GLU A 117 -0.57 -8.14 14.67
CA GLU A 117 -1.17 -7.48 15.85
C GLU A 117 -2.71 -7.43 15.80
N LEU A 118 -3.31 -7.30 14.62
CA LEU A 118 -4.77 -7.18 14.45
C LEU A 118 -5.46 -8.50 14.07
N ASN A 119 -4.72 -9.62 14.04
CA ASN A 119 -5.21 -10.92 13.57
C ASN A 119 -5.86 -10.84 12.17
N ILE A 120 -5.23 -10.12 11.25
CA ILE A 120 -5.65 -10.01 9.85
C ILE A 120 -4.98 -11.11 9.05
N ASP A 121 -5.76 -11.81 8.23
CA ASP A 121 -5.23 -12.83 7.33
C ASP A 121 -4.36 -12.17 6.23
N LEU A 122 -3.07 -12.52 6.19
CA LEU A 122 -2.09 -11.94 5.29
C LEU A 122 -1.58 -12.99 4.30
N ASN A 123 -1.98 -12.86 3.03
CA ASN A 123 -1.39 -13.61 1.92
C ASN A 123 -0.32 -12.75 1.21
N LEU A 124 0.81 -13.36 0.85
CA LEU A 124 1.94 -12.70 0.22
C LEU A 124 2.14 -13.23 -1.20
N GLU A 125 2.01 -12.36 -2.20
CA GLU A 125 2.10 -12.74 -3.61
C GLU A 125 3.27 -12.01 -4.29
N ILE A 126 4.03 -12.73 -5.12
CA ILE A 126 5.11 -12.13 -5.91
C ILE A 126 4.55 -11.62 -7.24
N ILE A 127 4.95 -10.40 -7.63
CA ILE A 127 4.58 -9.75 -8.91
C ILE A 127 5.76 -9.10 -9.62
#